data_AF-A0A818GGN2-F1
#
_entry.id   AF-A0A818GGN2-F1
#
_cell.length_a   1.000
_cell.length_b   1.000
_cell.length_c   1.000
_cell.angle_alpha   90.00
_cell.angle_beta   90.00
_cell.angle_gamma   90.00
#
_symmetry.space_group_name_H-M   'P 1'
#
loop_
_entity.id
_entity.type
_entity.pdbx_description
1 polymer ?
#
loop_
_entity_poly.entity_id
_entity_poly.type
_entity_poly.pdbx_seq_one_letter_code
_entity_poly.pdbx_strand_id
1 'polypeptide(L)'
;MSFAASKLGLVKGNINPAYVGRKLEYCINKVGCKAILLPSSVKSIDSLSIFRHLVPELDQQSSTKELSLKRLPTSKHIILTGKQQSSKSLPIHSYRNLLEHGAKISHNKLNERHASVIPDSFAAIFFCIGLTEHLGPHFTRFCVPIPMFHIFCEVVGVLNVATSKFWASDENQARRLASLRRWMPRLDVKVVDRGGTPVSYIGQQGEIWARGFPIMLGSYGDTQKTNEAITPSD
;
A
#
# COMPACT_ATOMS: atom_id res chain seq x y z
N MET A 1 -4.84 -7.33 -8.60
CA MET A 1 -3.43 -7.64 -8.30
C MET A 1 -3.17 -7.91 -6.83
N SER A 2 -3.77 -7.16 -5.91
CA SER A 2 -3.57 -7.34 -4.46
C SER A 2 -3.85 -8.77 -3.98
N PHE A 3 -5.01 -9.34 -4.33
CA PHE A 3 -5.32 -10.73 -4.01
C PHE A 3 -4.31 -11.75 -4.58
N ALA A 4 -3.81 -11.51 -5.79
CA ALA A 4 -2.82 -12.40 -6.41
C ALA A 4 -1.47 -12.30 -5.68
N ALA A 5 -1.04 -11.08 -5.33
CA ALA A 5 0.16 -10.85 -4.54
C ALA A 5 0.06 -11.52 -3.16
N SER A 6 -1.05 -11.32 -2.45
CA SER A 6 -1.29 -11.94 -1.14
C SER A 6 -1.29 -13.46 -1.21
N LYS A 7 -1.94 -14.07 -2.21
CA LYS A 7 -1.91 -15.54 -2.40
C LYS A 7 -0.50 -16.09 -2.63
N LEU A 8 0.38 -15.28 -3.20
CA LEU A 8 1.78 -15.63 -3.46
C LEU A 8 2.72 -15.23 -2.31
N GLY A 9 2.20 -14.61 -1.25
CA GLY A 9 3.02 -14.07 -0.14
C GLY A 9 3.94 -12.95 -0.60
N LEU A 10 3.51 -12.15 -1.58
CA LEU A 10 4.22 -10.97 -2.06
C LEU A 10 3.69 -9.74 -1.33
N VAL A 11 4.61 -8.90 -0.86
CA VAL A 11 4.28 -7.62 -0.24
C VAL A 11 4.12 -6.55 -1.33
N LYS A 12 2.93 -6.00 -1.48
CA LYS A 12 2.63 -4.96 -2.48
C LYS A 12 2.93 -3.56 -1.93
N GLY A 13 3.90 -2.85 -2.49
CA GLY A 13 4.10 -1.42 -2.20
C GLY A 13 3.18 -0.54 -3.06
N ASN A 14 2.38 0.32 -2.43
CA ASN A 14 1.56 1.31 -3.12
C ASN A 14 2.25 2.66 -3.17
N ILE A 15 2.65 3.10 -4.37
CA ILE A 15 3.30 4.40 -4.58
C ILE A 15 2.30 5.36 -5.21
N ASN A 16 2.24 6.57 -4.68
CA ASN A 16 1.43 7.64 -5.27
C ASN A 16 1.95 7.95 -6.69
N PRO A 17 1.12 7.86 -7.75
CA PRO A 17 1.53 8.19 -9.11
C PRO A 17 2.05 9.63 -9.30
N ALA A 18 1.75 10.55 -8.38
CA ALA A 18 2.31 11.89 -8.38
C ALA A 18 3.79 11.94 -7.95
N TYR A 19 4.35 10.85 -7.41
CA TYR A 19 5.75 10.81 -7.02
C TYR A 19 6.65 10.65 -8.24
N VAL A 20 7.57 11.59 -8.40
CA VAL A 20 8.54 11.65 -9.49
C VAL A 20 9.94 11.94 -8.95
N GLY A 21 10.97 11.68 -9.77
CA GLY A 21 12.37 11.98 -9.42
C GLY A 21 12.81 11.34 -8.10
N ARG A 22 13.49 12.12 -7.24
CA ARG A 22 14.07 11.64 -5.98
C ARG A 22 13.03 11.06 -5.00
N LYS A 23 11.78 11.51 -5.02
CA LYS A 23 10.72 10.97 -4.14
C LYS A 23 10.37 9.53 -4.53
N LEU A 24 10.23 9.27 -5.83
CA LEU A 24 9.97 7.93 -6.35
C LEU A 24 11.14 6.98 -6.05
N GLU A 25 12.37 7.43 -6.30
CA GLU A 25 13.61 6.70 -6.00
C GLU A 25 13.72 6.33 -4.52
N TYR A 26 13.49 7.29 -3.63
CA TYR A 26 13.51 7.07 -2.18
C TYR A 26 12.51 5.99 -1.76
N CYS A 27 11.26 6.08 -2.22
CA CYS A 27 10.23 5.10 -1.89
C CYS A 27 10.61 3.69 -2.35
N ILE A 28 11.07 3.53 -3.59
CA ILE A 28 11.45 2.23 -4.15
C ILE A 28 12.62 1.61 -3.37
N ASN A 29 13.65 2.41 -3.09
CA ASN A 29 14.85 1.94 -2.37
C ASN A 29 14.56 1.65 -0.90
N LYS A 30 13.74 2.47 -0.22
CA LYS A 30 13.42 2.30 1.20
C LYS A 30 12.77 0.95 1.50
N VAL A 31 11.96 0.42 0.58
CA VAL A 31 11.28 -0.88 0.75
C VAL A 31 12.00 -2.03 0.05
N GLY A 32 13.13 -1.76 -0.62
CA GLY A 32 13.89 -2.77 -1.36
C GLY A 32 13.08 -3.44 -2.47
N CYS A 33 12.29 -2.66 -3.21
CA CYS A 33 11.36 -3.20 -4.20
C CYS A 33 12.10 -4.00 -5.30
N LYS A 34 11.66 -5.24 -5.53
CA LYS A 34 12.25 -6.17 -6.53
C LYS A 34 11.59 -6.10 -7.90
N ALA A 35 10.29 -5.82 -7.96
CA ALA A 35 9.53 -5.78 -9.19
C ALA A 35 8.63 -4.53 -9.21
N ILE A 36 8.76 -3.72 -10.25
CA ILE A 36 8.00 -2.49 -10.44
C ILE A 36 6.93 -2.74 -11.48
N LEU A 37 5.67 -2.57 -11.07
CA LEU A 37 4.55 -2.60 -11.99
C LEU A 37 4.23 -1.16 -12.43
N LEU A 38 4.45 -0.88 -13.71
CA LEU A 38 4.34 0.45 -14.29
C LEU A 38 3.17 0.51 -15.29
N PRO A 39 2.13 1.31 -15.06
CA PRO A 39 1.12 1.56 -16.08
C PRO A 39 1.72 2.26 -17.30
N SER A 40 1.22 1.96 -18.50
CA SER A 40 1.68 2.68 -19.70
C SER A 40 1.35 4.17 -19.64
N SER A 41 0.20 4.54 -19.05
CA SER A 41 -0.16 5.92 -18.79
C SER A 41 -1.10 6.06 -17.60
N VAL A 42 -1.02 7.20 -16.91
CA VAL A 42 -1.93 7.58 -15.82
C VAL A 42 -2.38 9.02 -16.05
N LYS A 43 -3.68 9.27 -16.23
CA LYS A 43 -4.23 10.62 -16.46
C LYS A 43 -3.47 11.42 -17.53
N SER A 44 -3.21 10.79 -18.68
CA SER A 44 -2.44 11.35 -19.81
C SER A 44 -0.92 11.54 -19.58
N ILE A 45 -0.39 11.11 -18.44
CA ILE A 45 1.04 11.14 -18.15
C ILE A 45 1.67 9.79 -18.58
N ASP A 46 2.68 9.84 -19.45
CA ASP A 46 3.49 8.68 -19.84
C ASP A 46 4.41 8.29 -18.67
N SER A 47 4.04 7.23 -17.95
CA SER A 47 4.78 6.79 -16.76
C SER A 47 6.11 6.14 -17.13
N LEU A 48 6.24 5.56 -18.33
CA LEU A 48 7.50 5.01 -18.83
C LEU A 48 8.50 6.14 -19.09
N SER A 49 8.05 7.25 -19.67
CA SER A 49 8.91 8.43 -19.87
C SER A 49 9.47 8.95 -18.55
N ILE A 50 8.63 9.12 -17.52
CA ILE A 50 9.06 9.55 -16.18
C ILE A 50 10.07 8.58 -15.60
N PHE A 51 9.81 7.28 -15.72
CA PHE A 51 10.70 6.26 -15.20
C PHE A 51 12.05 6.26 -15.93
N ARG A 52 12.08 6.47 -17.25
CA ARG A 52 13.33 6.60 -18.03
C ARG A 52 14.13 7.85 -17.66
N HIS A 53 13.47 8.95 -17.32
CA HIS A 53 14.17 10.12 -16.77
C HIS A 53 14.79 9.84 -15.39
N LEU A 54 14.12 8.99 -14.60
CA LEU A 54 14.68 8.56 -13.32
C LEU A 54 15.85 7.58 -13.52
N VAL A 55 15.75 6.64 -14.45
CA VAL A 55 16.73 5.57 -14.65
C VAL A 55 17.16 5.56 -16.12
N PRO A 56 18.00 6.52 -16.55
CA PRO A 56 18.42 6.61 -17.95
C PRO A 56 19.29 5.41 -18.37
N GLU A 57 19.94 4.73 -17.42
CA GLU A 57 20.70 3.52 -17.69
C GLU A 57 19.84 2.34 -18.19
N LEU A 58 18.51 2.43 -18.09
CA LEU A 58 17.59 1.40 -18.56
C LEU A 58 17.73 1.11 -20.06
N ASP A 59 18.02 2.15 -20.86
CA ASP A 59 18.17 2.02 -22.31
C ASP A 59 19.46 1.28 -22.72
N GLN A 60 20.40 1.13 -21.78
CA GLN A 60 21.68 0.44 -21.97
C GLN A 60 21.64 -1.04 -21.54
N GLN A 61 20.53 -1.47 -20.92
CA GLN A 61 20.38 -2.81 -20.38
C GLN A 61 19.92 -3.80 -21.47
N SER A 62 20.49 -5.01 -21.48
CA SER A 62 20.16 -6.05 -22.47
C SER A 62 18.82 -6.75 -22.15
N SER A 63 18.05 -7.06 -23.19
CA SER A 63 16.62 -7.43 -23.16
C SER A 63 16.24 -8.78 -22.53
N THR A 64 17.15 -9.51 -21.87
CA THR A 64 16.92 -10.93 -21.50
C THR A 64 17.32 -11.34 -20.08
N LYS A 65 17.81 -10.43 -19.24
CA LYS A 65 18.26 -10.75 -17.86
C LYS A 65 17.65 -9.84 -16.80
N GLU A 66 17.83 -10.21 -15.53
CA GLU A 66 17.54 -9.36 -14.39
C GLU A 66 18.20 -7.98 -14.56
N LEU A 67 17.44 -6.93 -14.27
CA LEU A 67 17.95 -5.57 -14.35
C LEU A 67 19.03 -5.31 -13.30
N SER A 68 20.08 -4.61 -13.71
CA SER A 68 21.13 -4.11 -12.82
C SER A 68 21.18 -2.58 -12.89
N LEU A 69 20.32 -1.94 -12.12
CA LEU A 69 20.17 -0.48 -12.07
C LEU A 69 21.04 0.10 -10.96
N LYS A 70 21.77 1.19 -11.23
CA LYS A 70 22.62 1.85 -10.21
C LYS A 70 21.76 2.61 -9.21
N ARG A 71 20.72 3.30 -9.69
CA ARG A 71 19.82 4.10 -8.85
C ARG A 71 18.83 3.26 -8.06
N LEU A 72 18.42 2.11 -8.61
CA LEU A 72 17.43 1.20 -8.01
C LEU A 72 18.03 -0.22 -7.87
N PRO A 73 19.03 -0.43 -7.01
CA PRO A 73 19.85 -1.65 -6.98
C PRO A 73 19.05 -2.93 -6.68
N THR A 74 17.96 -2.82 -5.93
CA THR A 74 17.09 -3.95 -5.57
C THR A 74 16.10 -4.33 -6.67
N SER A 75 15.79 -3.41 -7.59
CA SER A 75 14.79 -3.61 -8.64
C SER A 75 15.34 -4.43 -9.79
N LYS A 76 14.79 -5.63 -9.98
CA LYS A 76 15.21 -6.61 -10.98
C LYS A 76 14.25 -6.74 -12.16
N HIS A 77 12.98 -6.40 -11.96
CA HIS A 77 11.94 -6.54 -12.96
C HIS A 77 11.13 -5.25 -13.10
N ILE A 78 10.87 -4.84 -14.35
CA ILE A 78 9.88 -3.82 -14.66
C ILE A 78 8.81 -4.50 -15.50
N ILE A 79 7.55 -4.30 -15.12
CA ILE A 79 6.38 -4.91 -15.76
C ILE A 79 5.45 -3.78 -16.22
N LEU A 80 5.28 -3.63 -17.53
CA LEU A 80 4.37 -2.64 -18.11
C LEU A 80 2.95 -3.17 -18.20
N THR A 81 1.99 -2.43 -17.62
CA THR A 81 0.56 -2.72 -17.72
C THR A 81 -0.09 -1.77 -18.72
N GLY A 82 -0.34 -2.25 -19.94
CA GLY A 82 -1.05 -1.50 -20.99
C GLY A 82 -0.94 -2.17 -22.36
N LYS A 83 -1.57 -1.57 -23.39
CA LYS A 83 -1.65 -2.12 -24.76
C LYS A 83 -0.36 -2.00 -25.59
N GLN A 84 0.72 -1.44 -25.02
CA GLN A 84 1.98 -1.24 -25.74
C GLN A 84 2.58 -2.58 -26.19
N GLN A 85 2.90 -2.66 -27.48
CA GLN A 85 3.74 -3.70 -28.05
C GLN A 85 5.09 -3.66 -27.34
N SER A 86 5.57 -4.85 -26.96
CA SER A 86 6.94 -5.05 -26.49
C SER A 86 7.89 -4.19 -27.30
N SER A 87 8.45 -3.14 -26.72
CA SER A 87 9.61 -2.51 -27.32
C SER A 87 10.72 -3.56 -27.21
N LYS A 88 10.94 -4.31 -28.30
CA LYS A 88 11.87 -5.46 -28.32
C LYS A 88 13.29 -5.07 -27.90
N SER A 89 13.59 -3.77 -27.87
CA SER A 89 14.87 -3.21 -27.43
C SER A 89 14.98 -3.01 -25.91
N LEU A 90 13.88 -2.89 -25.16
CA LEU A 90 13.94 -2.59 -23.74
C LEU A 90 13.78 -3.87 -22.88
N PRO A 91 14.55 -4.02 -21.79
CA PRO A 91 14.43 -5.14 -20.84
C PRO A 91 13.23 -4.98 -19.90
N ILE A 92 12.04 -4.87 -20.48
CA ILE A 92 10.80 -4.65 -19.75
C ILE A 92 9.80 -5.76 -20.09
N HIS A 93 9.22 -6.37 -19.07
CA HIS A 93 8.21 -7.40 -19.25
C HIS A 93 6.86 -6.77 -19.58
N SER A 94 6.16 -7.31 -20.58
CA SER A 94 4.74 -7.02 -20.75
C SER A 94 3.92 -7.81 -19.73
N TYR A 95 2.93 -7.17 -19.11
CA TYR A 95 1.98 -7.86 -18.24
C TYR A 95 1.24 -9.00 -18.97
N ARG A 96 0.98 -8.85 -20.27
CA ARG A 96 0.37 -9.92 -21.07
C ARG A 96 1.26 -11.16 -21.14
N ASN A 97 2.55 -10.97 -21.45
CA ASN A 97 3.51 -12.07 -21.50
C ASN A 97 3.65 -12.75 -20.13
N LEU A 98 3.57 -11.98 -19.04
CA LEU A 98 3.59 -12.54 -17.68
C LEU A 98 2.38 -13.45 -17.42
N LEU A 99 1.18 -13.05 -17.86
CA LEU A 99 -0.03 -13.88 -17.76
C LEU A 99 0.09 -15.16 -18.61
N GLU A 100 0.60 -15.05 -19.84
CA GLU A 100 0.80 -16.20 -20.73
C GLU A 100 1.83 -17.20 -20.19
N HIS A 101 2.91 -16.72 -19.54
CA HIS A 101 3.83 -17.58 -18.82
C HIS A 101 3.19 -18.19 -17.57
N GLY A 102 2.42 -17.40 -16.81
CA GLY A 102 1.71 -17.86 -15.62
C GLY A 102 0.72 -18.98 -15.92
N ALA A 103 0.04 -18.93 -17.08
CA ALA A 103 -0.87 -19.98 -17.53
C ALA A 103 -0.20 -21.34 -17.77
N LYS A 104 1.13 -21.37 -17.96
CA LYS A 104 1.92 -22.60 -18.14
C LYS A 104 2.38 -23.21 -16.81
N ILE A 105 2.20 -22.51 -15.69
CA ILE A 105 2.62 -22.97 -14.36
C ILE A 105 1.50 -23.81 -13.76
N SER A 106 1.86 -24.98 -13.22
CA SER A 106 0.91 -25.86 -12.52
C SER A 106 0.34 -25.20 -11.25
N HIS A 107 -0.94 -25.46 -10.98
CA HIS A 107 -1.62 -25.03 -9.76
C HIS A 107 -0.97 -25.60 -8.49
N ASN A 108 -0.26 -26.73 -8.56
CA ASN A 108 0.44 -27.29 -7.39
C ASN A 108 1.52 -26.34 -6.85
N LYS A 109 2.29 -25.70 -7.73
CA LYS A 109 3.30 -24.70 -7.31
C LYS A 109 2.67 -23.48 -6.65
N LEU A 110 1.48 -23.08 -7.11
CA LEU A 110 0.71 -22.01 -6.48
C LEU A 110 0.25 -22.43 -5.08
N ASN A 111 -0.27 -23.65 -4.94
CA ASN A 111 -0.74 -24.18 -3.66
C ASN A 111 0.39 -24.31 -2.63
N GLU A 112 1.56 -24.82 -3.05
CA GLU A 112 2.77 -24.89 -2.21
C GLU A 112 3.16 -23.49 -1.70
N ARG A 113 3.18 -22.50 -2.60
CA ARG A 113 3.51 -21.13 -2.20
C ARG A 113 2.45 -20.54 -1.27
N HIS A 114 1.17 -20.74 -1.58
CA HIS A 114 0.06 -20.23 -0.79
C HIS A 114 0.03 -20.83 0.62
N ALA A 115 0.40 -22.11 0.77
CA ALA A 115 0.48 -22.77 2.08
C ALA A 115 1.51 -22.13 3.03
N SER A 116 2.52 -21.43 2.48
CA SER A 116 3.50 -20.68 3.29
C SER A 116 3.04 -19.30 3.74
N VAL A 117 1.83 -18.87 3.34
CA VAL A 117 1.28 -17.55 3.68
C VAL A 117 0.30 -17.70 4.83
N ILE A 118 0.59 -17.05 5.95
CA ILE A 118 -0.31 -16.98 7.12
C ILE A 118 -1.09 -15.65 7.12
N PRO A 119 -2.24 -15.57 7.82
CA PRO A 119 -3.07 -14.35 7.87
C PRO A 119 -2.32 -13.07 8.27
N ASP A 120 -1.34 -13.18 9.17
CA ASP A 120 -0.54 -12.05 9.66
C ASP A 120 0.71 -11.79 8.79
N SER A 121 0.82 -12.39 7.61
CA SER A 121 1.89 -12.07 6.67
C SER A 121 1.69 -10.66 6.12
N PHE A 122 2.76 -9.88 6.00
CA PHE A 122 2.70 -8.59 5.30
C PHE A 122 2.15 -8.78 3.87
N ALA A 123 1.08 -8.05 3.55
CA ALA A 123 0.45 -8.09 2.23
C ALA A 123 0.65 -6.79 1.44
N ALA A 124 0.75 -5.65 2.15
CA ALA A 124 0.86 -4.35 1.51
C ALA A 124 1.69 -3.36 2.35
N ILE A 125 2.33 -2.41 1.66
CA ILE A 125 3.02 -1.26 2.24
C ILE A 125 2.36 0.01 1.71
N PHE A 126 2.12 0.95 2.62
CA PHE A 126 1.50 2.23 2.33
C PHE A 126 2.46 3.36 2.72
N PHE A 127 2.83 4.19 1.74
CA PHE A 127 3.60 5.40 2.04
C PHE A 127 2.65 6.50 2.48
N CYS A 128 2.69 6.82 3.77
CA CYS A 128 1.96 7.94 4.35
C CYS A 128 2.92 9.10 4.60
N ILE A 129 2.59 10.29 4.11
CA ILE A 129 3.14 11.54 4.62
C ILE A 129 2.09 12.04 5.60
N GLY A 130 2.43 12.07 6.89
CA GLY A 130 1.56 12.66 7.90
C GLY A 130 1.49 14.17 7.68
N LEU A 131 0.39 14.65 7.12
CA LEU A 131 0.03 16.06 7.22
C LEU A 131 -0.81 16.20 8.49
N THR A 132 -0.30 16.97 9.44
CA THR A 132 -1.07 17.35 10.63
C THR A 132 -1.88 18.57 10.25
N GLU A 133 -3.18 18.43 10.02
CA GLU A 133 -4.08 19.56 9.80
C GLU A 133 -4.96 19.80 11.04
N HIS A 134 -5.06 21.06 11.46
CA HIS A 134 -5.95 21.49 12.53
C HIS A 134 -7.40 21.56 11.99
N LEU A 135 -8.16 20.49 12.17
CA LEU A 135 -9.59 20.44 11.82
C LEU A 135 -10.45 21.02 12.96
N GLY A 136 -10.43 22.34 13.13
CA GLY A 136 -11.40 23.06 13.98
C GLY A 136 -11.17 22.96 15.50
N PRO A 137 -12.17 23.38 16.32
CA PRO A 137 -12.01 23.63 17.77
C PRO A 137 -11.92 22.38 18.65
N HIS A 138 -12.10 21.17 18.09
CA HIS A 138 -11.96 19.91 18.83
C HIS A 138 -10.90 19.04 18.17
N PHE A 139 -9.85 18.73 18.93
CA PHE A 139 -8.60 18.18 18.41
C PHE A 139 -8.66 16.65 18.25
N THR A 140 -8.16 16.15 17.13
CA THR A 140 -7.71 14.77 16.96
C THR A 140 -6.53 14.76 16.00
N ARG A 141 -5.44 14.10 16.39
CA ARG A 141 -4.38 13.74 15.44
C ARG A 141 -4.92 12.63 14.54
N PHE A 142 -5.43 12.98 13.37
CA PHE A 142 -5.79 11.99 12.36
C PHE A 142 -4.68 11.95 11.32
N CYS A 143 -3.93 10.85 11.26
CA CYS A 143 -3.04 10.59 10.13
C CYS A 143 -3.92 10.18 8.94
N VAL A 144 -4.48 11.16 8.24
CA VAL A 144 -5.19 10.89 6.98
C VAL A 144 -4.10 10.61 5.94
N PRO A 145 -4.10 9.47 5.24
CA PRO A 145 -3.31 9.34 4.03
C PRO A 145 -3.89 10.27 2.95
N ILE A 146 -3.39 11.50 2.85
CA ILE A 146 -3.80 12.48 1.83
C ILE A 146 -2.91 12.36 0.58
N PRO A 147 -3.46 12.31 -0.65
CA PRO A 147 -4.57 11.46 -1.06
C PRO A 147 -4.17 10.67 -2.32
N MET A 148 -4.73 9.47 -2.43
CA MET A 148 -5.13 8.94 -3.71
C MET A 148 -6.21 7.90 -3.42
N PHE A 149 -7.40 8.11 -4.00
CA PHE A 149 -8.56 7.24 -3.82
C PHE A 149 -8.23 5.78 -4.08
N HIS A 150 -7.25 5.42 -4.91
CA HIS A 150 -6.92 4.01 -5.14
C HIS A 150 -6.19 3.33 -3.97
N ILE A 151 -5.35 4.05 -3.20
CA ILE A 151 -4.66 3.50 -2.03
C ILE A 151 -5.64 3.41 -0.86
N PHE A 152 -6.39 4.50 -0.64
CA PHE A 152 -7.43 4.55 0.38
C PHE A 152 -8.59 3.60 0.07
N CYS A 153 -9.09 3.52 -1.17
CA CYS A 153 -10.10 2.54 -1.59
C CYS A 153 -9.55 1.12 -1.69
N GLU A 154 -8.25 0.89 -1.74
CA GLU A 154 -7.72 -0.48 -1.56
C GLU A 154 -7.81 -0.87 -0.09
N VAL A 155 -7.39 -0.02 0.83
CA VAL A 155 -7.53 -0.26 2.28
C VAL A 155 -9.01 -0.35 2.65
N VAL A 156 -9.79 0.66 2.32
CA VAL A 156 -11.24 0.72 2.56
C VAL A 156 -12.00 -0.30 1.72
N GLY A 157 -11.54 -0.68 0.54
CA GLY A 157 -12.19 -1.70 -0.29
C GLY A 157 -11.94 -3.10 0.23
N VAL A 158 -10.72 -3.42 0.67
CA VAL A 158 -10.41 -4.69 1.36
C VAL A 158 -11.15 -4.75 2.69
N LEU A 159 -11.12 -3.65 3.46
CA LEU A 159 -11.91 -3.53 4.70
C LEU A 159 -13.40 -3.66 4.40
N ASN A 160 -13.96 -2.93 3.43
CA ASN A 160 -15.37 -3.02 3.05
C ASN A 160 -15.74 -4.40 2.51
N VAL A 161 -14.89 -5.13 1.78
CA VAL A 161 -15.21 -6.52 1.42
C VAL A 161 -15.28 -7.39 2.68
N ALA A 162 -14.40 -7.17 3.66
CA ALA A 162 -14.44 -7.84 4.96
C ALA A 162 -15.55 -7.33 5.92
N THR A 163 -16.03 -6.09 5.75
CA THR A 163 -16.88 -5.35 6.71
C THR A 163 -18.12 -4.74 6.05
N SER A 164 -18.52 -5.22 4.88
CA SER A 164 -19.49 -4.59 3.93
C SER A 164 -20.86 -4.29 4.50
N LYS A 165 -21.16 -4.74 5.73
CA LYS A 165 -22.40 -4.38 6.43
C LYS A 165 -22.36 -3.04 7.16
N PHE A 166 -21.22 -2.35 7.28
CA PHE A 166 -21.09 -1.24 8.25
C PHE A 166 -21.14 0.19 7.68
N TRP A 167 -20.73 0.44 6.43
CA TRP A 167 -20.42 1.83 6.02
C TRP A 167 -21.05 2.37 4.73
N ALA A 168 -21.52 1.56 3.77
CA ALA A 168 -21.69 2.09 2.41
C ALA A 168 -22.86 1.58 1.55
N SER A 169 -23.91 0.96 2.11
CA SER A 169 -25.05 0.49 1.30
C SER A 169 -26.35 1.30 1.45
N ASP A 170 -26.38 2.35 2.27
CA ASP A 170 -27.62 3.12 2.48
C ASP A 170 -27.61 4.43 1.69
N GLU A 171 -28.54 4.58 0.74
CA GLU A 171 -28.66 5.79 -0.09
C GLU A 171 -29.05 7.03 0.71
N ASN A 172 -29.58 6.88 1.94
CA ASN A 172 -30.01 7.98 2.77
C ASN A 172 -28.87 8.59 3.60
N GLN A 173 -28.59 9.87 3.39
CA GLN A 173 -27.51 10.61 4.08
C GLN A 173 -27.64 10.60 5.61
N ALA A 174 -28.86 10.74 6.16
CA ALA A 174 -29.06 10.74 7.61
C ALA A 174 -28.74 9.36 8.23
N ARG A 175 -29.04 8.28 7.50
CA ARG A 175 -28.71 6.91 7.93
C ARG A 175 -27.22 6.59 7.80
N ARG A 176 -26.51 7.15 6.81
CA ARG A 176 -25.03 7.13 6.74
C ARG A 176 -24.39 7.86 7.92
N LEU A 177 -24.90 9.05 8.28
CA LEU A 177 -24.40 9.79 9.44
C LEU A 177 -24.70 9.05 10.76
N ALA A 178 -25.82 8.32 10.84
CA ALA A 178 -26.12 7.46 11.97
C ALA A 178 -25.19 6.23 12.04
N SER A 179 -24.78 5.65 10.90
CA SER A 179 -23.82 4.54 10.89
C SER A 179 -22.40 4.95 11.30
N LEU A 180 -22.02 6.22 11.16
CA LEU A 180 -20.78 6.77 11.73
C LEU A 180 -20.72 6.64 13.26
N ARG A 181 -21.85 6.41 13.93
CA ARG A 181 -21.92 6.20 15.39
C ARG A 181 -21.68 4.75 15.80
N ARG A 182 -21.53 3.83 14.86
CA ARG A 182 -21.30 2.41 15.14
C ARG A 182 -19.85 2.07 14.84
N TRP A 183 -19.12 1.76 15.91
CA TRP A 183 -17.75 1.26 15.80
C TRP A 183 -17.72 -0.07 15.04
N MET A 184 -16.63 -0.31 14.31
CA MET A 184 -16.37 -1.62 13.74
C MET A 184 -16.34 -2.66 14.88
N PRO A 185 -17.01 -3.82 14.74
CA PRO A 185 -16.93 -4.85 15.77
C PRO A 185 -15.48 -5.24 16.04
N ARG A 186 -15.12 -5.37 17.33
CA ARG A 186 -13.76 -5.71 17.78
C ARG A 186 -12.69 -4.66 17.42
N LEU A 187 -13.10 -3.41 17.26
CA LEU A 187 -12.22 -2.25 17.25
C LEU A 187 -12.48 -1.44 18.52
N ASP A 188 -11.49 -1.40 19.40
CA ASP A 188 -11.50 -0.50 20.56
C ASP A 188 -10.68 0.73 20.24
N VAL A 189 -11.18 1.91 20.64
CA VAL A 189 -10.49 3.18 20.47
C VAL A 189 -10.55 3.94 21.79
N LYS A 190 -9.42 4.47 22.24
CA LYS A 190 -9.31 5.34 23.41
C LYS A 190 -8.51 6.59 23.08
N VAL A 191 -8.79 7.68 23.78
CA VAL A 191 -7.97 8.89 23.78
C VAL A 191 -7.16 8.89 25.07
N VAL A 192 -5.84 9.02 24.97
CA VAL A 192 -4.91 8.95 26.10
C VAL A 192 -4.11 10.25 26.26
N ASP A 193 -3.67 10.51 27.49
CA ASP A 193 -2.69 11.56 27.77
C ASP A 193 -1.27 11.16 27.35
N ARG A 194 -0.28 12.01 27.67
CA ARG A 194 1.14 11.72 27.36
C ARG A 194 1.71 10.51 28.11
N GLY A 195 1.06 10.07 29.19
CA GLY A 195 1.45 8.90 29.97
C GLY A 195 0.76 7.61 29.52
N GLY A 196 -0.10 7.65 28.50
CA GLY A 196 -0.85 6.48 28.02
C GLY A 196 -2.12 6.19 28.82
N THR A 197 -2.49 7.05 29.77
CA THR A 197 -3.70 6.91 30.60
C THR A 197 -4.89 7.53 29.86
N PRO A 198 -6.10 6.91 29.89
CA PRO A 198 -7.28 7.53 29.31
C PRO A 198 -7.49 8.96 29.82
N VAL A 199 -7.85 9.88 28.92
CA VAL A 199 -8.16 11.26 29.30
C VAL A 199 -9.30 11.32 30.32
N SER A 200 -9.24 12.30 31.23
CA SER A 200 -10.12 12.35 32.40
C SER A 200 -11.54 12.82 32.08
N TYR A 201 -11.75 13.50 30.95
CA TYR A 201 -13.07 13.96 30.51
C TYR A 201 -13.19 14.05 28.99
N ILE A 202 -14.43 13.96 28.50
CA ILE A 202 -14.74 14.10 27.07
C ILE A 202 -14.40 15.52 26.60
N GLY A 203 -13.61 15.62 25.52
CA GLY A 203 -13.16 16.89 24.95
C GLY A 203 -11.76 17.32 25.39
N GLN A 204 -11.15 16.63 26.36
CA GLN A 204 -9.73 16.78 26.67
C GLN A 204 -8.87 16.31 25.48
N GLN A 205 -7.85 17.08 25.13
CA GLN A 205 -6.91 16.72 24.07
C GLN A 205 -6.03 15.54 24.51
N GLY A 206 -5.84 14.58 23.60
CA GLY A 206 -4.95 13.45 23.80
C GLY A 206 -4.54 12.78 22.49
N GLU A 207 -3.82 11.67 22.59
CA GLU A 207 -3.46 10.78 21.49
C GLU A 207 -4.52 9.69 21.30
N ILE A 208 -4.81 9.31 20.05
CA ILE A 208 -5.72 8.20 19.77
C ILE A 208 -4.93 6.90 19.76
N TRP A 209 -5.32 5.98 20.63
CA TRP A 209 -4.88 4.59 20.57
C TRP A 209 -6.04 3.72 20.12
N ALA A 210 -5.77 2.79 19.20
CA ALA A 210 -6.75 1.87 18.70
C ALA A 210 -6.19 0.44 18.68
N ARG A 211 -7.04 -0.54 19.00
CA ARG A 211 -6.70 -1.96 18.91
C ARG A 211 -7.83 -2.73 18.22
N GLY A 212 -7.45 -3.70 17.40
CA GLY A 212 -8.39 -4.53 16.67
C GLY A 212 -7.83 -4.98 15.33
N PHE A 213 -8.63 -5.77 14.63
CA PHE A 213 -8.28 -6.34 13.33
C PHE A 213 -7.78 -5.33 12.26
N PRO A 214 -8.31 -4.10 12.12
CA PRO A 214 -7.87 -3.19 11.06
C PRO A 214 -6.54 -2.48 11.35
N ILE A 215 -5.93 -2.69 12.53
CA ILE A 215 -4.68 -2.04 12.91
C ILE A 215 -3.51 -2.71 12.18
N MET A 216 -2.63 -1.91 11.59
CA MET A 216 -1.47 -2.42 10.85
C MET A 216 -0.48 -3.10 11.79
N LEU A 217 0.20 -4.14 11.29
CA LEU A 217 1.18 -4.91 12.04
C LEU A 217 2.47 -4.13 12.36
N GLY A 218 2.74 -3.04 11.66
CA GLY A 218 3.92 -2.21 11.91
C GLY A 218 4.47 -1.49 10.68
N SER A 219 5.62 -0.86 10.89
CA SER A 219 6.39 -0.19 9.84
C SER A 219 7.32 -1.20 9.15
N TYR A 220 7.15 -1.36 7.83
CA TYR A 220 7.92 -2.34 7.07
C TYR A 220 9.43 -2.05 7.09
N GLY A 221 10.22 -3.03 7.56
CA GLY A 221 11.68 -2.92 7.67
C GLY A 221 12.16 -1.90 8.72
N ASP A 222 11.31 -1.48 9.65
CA ASP A 222 11.62 -0.49 10.67
C ASP A 222 11.03 -0.91 12.03
N THR A 223 11.77 -1.79 12.73
CA THR A 223 11.37 -2.33 14.04
C THR A 223 11.28 -1.24 15.09
N GLN A 224 12.16 -0.22 15.04
CA GLN A 224 12.13 0.89 15.98
C GLN A 224 10.82 1.67 15.88
N LYS A 225 10.43 2.11 14.67
CA LYS A 225 9.15 2.81 14.47
C LYS A 225 7.95 1.93 14.77
N THR A 226 8.07 0.63 14.55
CA THR A 226 7.03 -0.32 14.91
C THR A 226 6.84 -0.34 16.42
N ASN A 227 7.92 -0.43 17.20
CA ASN A 227 7.86 -0.44 18.66
C ASN A 227 7.45 0.92 19.26
N GLU A 228 7.71 2.03 18.55
CA GLU A 228 7.23 3.36 18.93
C GLU A 228 5.70 3.50 18.77
N ALA A 229 5.11 2.81 17.79
CA ALA A 229 3.68 2.95 17.44
C ALA A 229 2.79 1.82 17.96
N ILE A 230 3.35 0.63 18.18
CA ILE A 230 2.63 -0.57 18.60
C ILE A 230 3.20 -1.02 19.94
N THR A 231 2.38 -0.93 20.96
CA THR A 231 2.66 -1.45 22.28
C THR A 231 2.35 -2.96 22.34
N PRO A 232 3.01 -3.73 23.22
CA PRO A 232 2.61 -5.11 23.49
C PRO A 232 1.14 -5.23 23.88
N SER A 233 0.54 -6.37 23.58
CA SER A 233 -0.78 -6.74 24.08
C SER A 233 -0.71 -6.88 25.61
N ASP A 234 -1.57 -6.17 26.33
CA ASP A 234 -1.87 -6.47 27.74
C ASP A 234 -2.56 -7.83 27.89
#